data_AF-A0A831K2V6-F1
#
_entry.id   AF-A0A831K2V6-F1
#
_cell.length_a   1.000
_cell.length_b   1.000
_cell.length_c   1.000
_cell.angle_alpha   90.00
_cell.angle_beta   90.00
_cell.angle_gamma   90.00
#
_symmetry.space_group_name_H-M   'P 1'
#
loop_
_entity.id
_entity.type
_entity.pdbx_description
1 polymer ?
#
loop_
_entity_poly.entity_id
_entity_poly.type
_entity_poly.pdbx_seq_one_letter_code
_entity_poly.pdbx_strand_id
1 'polypeptide(L)'
;TMYGGLTVALLQGLLGGIMFAIAGIPSAIFWGVVMAFLSIIPFVGAFVIFIPAGLILILGGAYLKGILIIVIGSIVISQIDNVVRPLLIAGKACMHPLLLFFALMGGVYLFGLLGIILGPLIAAVFVTLITIFEYKLHPESEMNFSEEPD
;
A
#
# COMPACT_ATOMS: atom_id res chain seq x y z
N THR A 1 -11.38 4.32 2.00
CA THR A 1 -10.38 5.39 1.73
C THR A 1 -9.98 6.14 3.00
N MET A 2 -10.90 6.61 3.85
CA MET A 2 -10.54 7.40 5.04
C MET A 2 -10.05 6.55 6.24
N TYR A 3 -10.72 5.45 6.55
CA TYR A 3 -10.30 4.56 7.66
C TYR A 3 -8.92 3.93 7.43
N GLY A 4 -8.65 3.46 6.21
CA GLY A 4 -7.38 2.78 5.93
C GLY A 4 -6.14 3.69 5.98
N GLY A 5 -6.26 4.93 5.51
CA GLY A 5 -5.17 5.91 5.61
C GLY A 5 -4.86 6.29 7.07
N LEU A 6 -5.90 6.43 7.89
CA LEU A 6 -5.74 6.74 9.32
C LEU A 6 -5.06 5.58 10.08
N THR A 7 -5.46 4.33 9.80
CA THR A 7 -4.82 3.15 10.40
C THR A 7 -3.34 3.07 10.05
N VAL A 8 -2.99 3.30 8.78
CA VAL A 8 -1.59 3.32 8.33
C VAL A 8 -0.80 4.43 9.03
N ALA A 9 -1.36 5.65 9.10
CA ALA A 9 -0.73 6.78 9.77
C ALA A 9 -0.45 6.53 11.26
N LEU A 10 -1.41 5.95 11.97
CA LEU A 10 -1.26 5.60 13.38
C LEU A 10 -0.18 4.53 13.58
N LEU A 11 -0.21 3.45 12.81
CA LEU A 11 0.79 2.39 12.90
C LEU A 11 2.20 2.92 12.59
N GLN A 12 2.33 3.68 11.52
CA GLN A 12 3.60 4.21 11.05
C GLN A 12 4.20 5.22 12.02
N GLY A 13 3.38 6.13 12.55
CA GLY A 13 3.82 7.10 13.56
C GLY A 13 4.18 6.47 14.90
N LEU A 14 3.40 5.49 15.34
CA LEU A 14 3.65 4.79 16.62
C LEU A 14 4.95 3.95 16.54
N LEU A 15 5.08 3.13 15.50
CA LEU A 15 6.26 2.29 15.29
C LEU A 15 7.52 3.15 15.05
N GLY A 16 7.39 4.22 14.27
CA GLY A 16 8.47 5.17 14.05
C GLY A 16 8.89 5.92 15.32
N GLY A 17 7.92 6.35 16.12
CA GLY A 17 8.17 7.00 17.41
C GLY A 17 8.86 6.07 18.41
N ILE A 18 8.42 4.81 18.51
CA ILE A 18 9.05 3.79 19.37
C ILE A 18 10.48 3.51 18.92
N MET A 19 10.69 3.34 17.60
CA MET A 19 12.03 3.13 17.04
C MET A 19 12.98 4.27 17.39
N PHE A 20 12.55 5.51 17.23
CA PHE A 20 13.37 6.68 17.54
C PHE A 20 13.60 6.87 19.03
N ALA A 21 12.64 6.49 19.87
CA ALA A 21 12.80 6.47 21.32
C ALA A 21 13.88 5.45 21.73
N ILE A 22 13.84 4.23 21.19
CA ILE A 22 14.83 3.18 21.45
C ILE A 22 16.23 3.59 20.96
N ALA A 23 16.32 4.27 19.82
CA ALA A 23 17.58 4.79 19.31
C ALA A 23 18.14 5.96 20.15
N GLY A 24 17.32 6.56 21.02
CA GLY A 24 17.69 7.72 21.83
C GLY A 24 17.76 9.01 21.01
N ILE A 25 16.98 9.11 19.93
CA ILE A 25 16.84 10.34 19.17
C ILE A 25 16.02 11.33 20.01
N PRO A 26 16.50 12.57 20.22
CA PRO A 26 15.72 13.58 20.92
C PRO A 26 14.41 13.86 20.18
N SER A 27 13.34 14.10 20.94
CA SER A 27 12.01 14.39 20.38
C SER A 27 11.43 13.25 19.53
N ALA A 28 11.60 11.99 19.96
CA ALA A 28 11.07 10.81 19.27
C ALA A 28 9.56 10.88 18.96
N ILE A 29 8.76 11.45 19.88
CA ILE A 29 7.32 11.65 19.70
C ILE A 29 7.05 12.62 18.55
N PHE A 30 7.79 13.74 18.48
CA PHE A 30 7.67 14.71 17.39
C PHE A 30 7.92 14.04 16.04
N TRP A 31 9.01 13.29 15.94
CA TRP A 31 9.36 12.59 14.70
C TRP A 31 8.37 11.48 14.33
N GLY A 32 7.78 10.78 15.32
CA GLY A 32 6.69 9.84 15.10
C GLY A 32 5.43 10.50 14.54
N VAL A 33 5.06 11.67 15.07
CA VAL A 33 3.93 12.46 14.54
C VAL A 33 4.22 12.94 13.12
N VAL A 34 5.43 13.43 12.84
CA VAL A 34 5.86 13.81 11.48
C VAL A 34 5.76 12.61 10.53
N MET A 35 6.15 11.41 10.97
CA MET A 35 5.97 10.17 10.22
C MET A 35 4.51 9.84 9.91
N ALA A 36 3.61 10.05 10.88
CA ALA A 36 2.17 9.85 10.68
C ALA A 36 1.59 10.84 9.65
N PHE A 37 2.04 12.09 9.65
CA PHE A 37 1.62 13.06 8.64
C PHE A 37 2.18 12.71 7.25
N LEU A 38 3.45 12.33 7.18
CA LEU A 38 4.10 11.99 5.91
C LEU A 38 3.58 10.67 5.31
N SER A 39 3.03 9.76 6.12
CA SER A 39 2.46 8.49 5.64
C SER A 39 1.30 8.67 4.66
N ILE A 40 0.73 9.87 4.54
CA ILE A 40 -0.24 10.21 3.49
C ILE A 40 0.34 9.89 2.11
N ILE A 41 1.64 10.12 1.92
CA ILE A 41 2.39 9.78 0.70
C ILE A 41 3.05 8.40 0.90
N PRO A 42 2.43 7.30 0.41
CA PRO A 42 3.00 5.96 0.53
C PRO A 42 4.37 5.87 -0.13
N PHE A 43 5.20 4.93 0.33
CA PHE A 43 6.57 4.68 -0.15
C PHE A 43 7.58 5.82 0.06
N VAL A 44 7.13 7.06 0.20
CA VAL A 44 8.00 8.22 0.41
C VAL A 44 8.01 8.61 1.88
N GLY A 45 6.83 8.61 2.54
CA GLY A 45 6.66 9.21 3.84
C GLY A 45 7.53 8.62 4.96
N ALA A 46 7.62 7.29 5.03
CA ALA A 46 8.47 6.60 6.01
C ALA A 46 9.97 6.78 5.71
N PHE A 47 10.35 6.51 4.46
CA PHE A 47 11.74 6.44 4.02
C PHE A 47 12.47 7.78 4.17
N VAL A 48 11.78 8.89 3.90
CA VAL A 48 12.32 10.24 4.05
C VAL A 48 12.69 10.57 5.50
N ILE A 49 12.15 9.85 6.48
CA ILE A 49 12.40 10.14 7.89
C ILE A 49 13.44 9.20 8.48
N PHE A 50 13.28 7.87 8.33
CA PHE A 50 14.19 6.92 8.99
C PHE A 50 15.55 6.79 8.29
N ILE A 51 15.64 6.95 6.96
CA ILE A 51 16.92 6.86 6.24
C ILE A 51 17.85 8.01 6.66
N PRO A 52 17.45 9.29 6.58
CA PRO A 52 18.32 10.38 7.00
C PRO A 52 18.63 10.32 8.49
N ALA A 53 17.65 9.94 9.33
CA ALA A 53 17.88 9.77 10.77
C ALA A 53 18.96 8.71 11.04
N GLY A 54 18.86 7.53 10.43
CA GLY A 54 19.87 6.48 10.59
C GLY A 54 21.24 6.90 10.06
N LEU A 55 21.29 7.60 8.92
CA LEU A 55 22.53 8.11 8.35
C LEU A 55 23.20 9.15 9.24
N ILE A 56 22.43 10.08 9.82
CA ILE A 56 22.94 11.08 10.77
C ILE A 56 23.52 10.39 12.00
N LEU A 57 22.90 9.33 12.53
CA LEU A 57 23.45 8.58 13.66
C LEU A 57 24.76 7.86 13.30
N ILE A 58 24.86 7.31 12.09
CA ILE A 58 26.09 6.68 11.60
C ILE A 58 27.21 7.72 11.51
N LEU A 59 26.92 8.87 10.89
CA LEU A 59 27.88 9.98 10.77
C LEU A 59 28.29 10.57 12.14
N GLY A 60 27.39 10.54 13.12
CA GLY A 60 27.65 10.91 14.51
C GLY A 60 28.41 9.87 15.33
N GLY A 61 28.86 8.76 14.72
CA GLY A 61 29.63 7.70 15.39
C GLY A 61 28.79 6.62 16.08
N ALA A 62 27.45 6.73 16.07
CA ALA A 62 26.54 5.74 16.63
C ALA A 62 26.13 4.68 15.59
N TYR A 63 27.11 3.98 15.02
CA TYR A 63 26.95 3.03 13.91
C TYR A 63 25.86 1.98 14.17
N LEU A 64 25.88 1.33 15.34
CA LEU A 64 24.94 0.27 15.68
C LEU A 64 23.48 0.77 15.68
N LYS A 65 23.23 1.95 16.26
CA LYS A 65 21.90 2.54 16.34
C LYS A 65 21.39 3.00 14.97
N GLY A 66 22.27 3.60 14.16
CA GLY A 66 21.88 4.06 12.83
C GLY A 66 21.61 2.90 11.86
N ILE A 67 22.43 1.84 11.90
CA ILE A 67 22.17 0.61 11.13
C ILE A 67 20.86 -0.02 11.58
N LEU A 68 20.62 -0.12 12.90
CA LEU A 68 19.39 -0.70 13.44
C LEU A 68 18.14 0.06 12.98
N ILE A 69 18.16 1.40 13.01
CA ILE A 69 17.06 2.23 12.47
C ILE A 69 16.81 1.94 11.00
N ILE A 70 17.87 1.90 10.18
CA ILE A 70 17.71 1.67 8.74
C ILE A 70 17.14 0.27 8.48
N VAL A 71 17.68 -0.76 9.14
CA VAL A 71 17.23 -2.14 8.95
C VAL A 71 15.80 -2.34 9.44
N ILE A 72 15.48 -1.91 10.67
CA ILE A 72 14.12 -2.05 11.22
C ILE A 72 13.13 -1.16 10.45
N GLY A 73 13.51 0.05 10.06
CA GLY A 73 12.68 0.92 9.21
C GLY A 73 12.35 0.29 7.87
N SER A 74 13.35 -0.31 7.23
CA SER A 74 13.17 -1.02 5.96
C SER A 74 12.25 -2.23 6.11
N ILE A 75 12.42 -3.05 7.14
CA ILE A 75 11.69 -4.32 7.31
C ILE A 75 10.31 -4.12 7.91
N VAL A 76 10.16 -3.25 8.90
CA VAL A 76 8.91 -3.11 9.66
C VAL A 76 8.05 -2.00 9.09
N ILE A 77 8.61 -0.80 8.94
CA ILE A 77 7.84 0.38 8.56
C ILE A 77 7.43 0.30 7.07
N SER A 78 8.33 -0.12 6.18
CA SER A 78 8.03 -0.22 4.74
C SER A 78 6.96 -1.28 4.44
N GLN A 79 6.84 -2.32 5.27
CA GLN A 79 5.83 -3.36 5.07
C GLN A 79 4.41 -2.86 5.37
N ILE A 80 4.26 -1.78 6.13
CA ILE A 80 2.94 -1.19 6.37
C ILE A 80 2.33 -0.73 5.03
N ASP A 81 3.11 -0.02 4.21
CA ASP A 81 2.64 0.41 2.89
C ASP A 81 2.47 -0.76 1.90
N ASN A 82 3.29 -1.82 2.01
CA ASN A 82 3.24 -2.98 1.11
C ASN A 82 2.14 -4.00 1.43
N VAL A 83 1.70 -4.09 2.69
CA VAL A 83 0.75 -5.14 3.14
C VAL A 83 -0.56 -4.52 3.58
N VAL A 84 -0.52 -3.51 4.45
CA VAL A 84 -1.72 -2.94 5.07
C VAL A 84 -2.55 -2.19 4.04
N ARG A 85 -1.93 -1.40 3.17
CA ARG A 85 -2.66 -0.69 2.10
C ARG A 85 -3.33 -1.65 1.10
N PRO A 86 -2.63 -2.63 0.49
CA PRO A 86 -3.30 -3.59 -0.38
C PRO A 86 -4.38 -4.38 0.34
N LEU A 87 -4.17 -4.84 1.57
CA LEU A 87 -5.20 -5.57 2.32
C LEU A 87 -6.46 -4.72 2.56
N LEU A 88 -6.30 -3.42 2.81
CA LEU A 88 -7.41 -2.48 3.02
C LEU A 88 -8.11 -2.05 1.72
N ILE A 89 -7.44 -2.21 0.57
CA ILE A 89 -7.96 -1.84 -0.77
C ILE A 89 -8.38 -3.08 -1.58
N ALA A 90 -7.93 -4.28 -1.18
CA ALA A 90 -8.20 -5.57 -1.81
C ALA A 90 -9.67 -5.96 -1.58
N GLY A 91 -10.53 -5.37 -2.39
CA GLY A 91 -11.94 -5.71 -2.41
C GLY A 91 -12.70 -5.20 -3.63
N LYS A 92 -12.06 -4.61 -4.66
CA LYS A 92 -12.82 -3.95 -5.75
C LYS A 92 -12.42 -4.21 -7.20
N ALA A 93 -11.42 -5.05 -7.50
CA ALA A 93 -11.24 -5.55 -8.87
C ALA A 93 -10.32 -6.78 -8.87
N CYS A 94 -10.89 -7.96 -8.66
CA CYS A 94 -10.18 -9.22 -8.86
C CYS A 94 -10.15 -9.56 -10.35
N MET A 95 -9.40 -8.80 -11.14
CA MET A 95 -9.02 -9.31 -12.47
C MET A 95 -8.13 -10.53 -12.26
N HIS A 96 -8.43 -11.62 -12.97
CA HIS A 96 -7.63 -12.83 -12.91
C HIS A 96 -6.17 -12.50 -13.32
N PRO A 97 -5.13 -13.00 -12.62
CA PRO A 97 -3.74 -12.63 -12.87
C PRO A 97 -3.29 -12.83 -14.33
N LEU A 98 -3.81 -13.86 -15.01
CA LEU A 98 -3.55 -14.10 -16.43
C LEU A 98 -4.09 -12.98 -17.31
N LEU A 99 -5.28 -12.46 -17.01
CA LEU A 99 -5.88 -11.36 -17.76
C LEU A 99 -5.03 -10.09 -17.62
N LEU A 100 -4.52 -9.82 -16.41
CA LEU A 100 -3.60 -8.72 -16.17
C LEU A 100 -2.29 -8.89 -16.96
N PHE A 101 -1.73 -10.11 -16.98
CA PHE A 101 -0.53 -10.42 -17.74
C PHE A 101 -0.71 -10.16 -19.24
N PHE A 102 -1.79 -10.66 -19.83
CA PHE A 102 -2.10 -10.41 -21.24
C PHE A 102 -2.41 -8.93 -21.53
N ALA A 103 -3.10 -8.24 -20.62
CA ALA A 103 -3.37 -6.81 -20.74
C ALA A 103 -2.08 -5.99 -20.74
N LEU A 104 -1.10 -6.33 -19.90
CA LEU A 104 0.20 -5.69 -19.87
C LEU A 104 1.01 -5.99 -21.14
N MET A 105 1.10 -7.25 -21.56
CA MET A 105 1.82 -7.60 -22.80
C MET A 105 1.20 -6.95 -24.03
N GLY A 106 -0.12 -7.05 -24.19
CA GLY A 106 -0.85 -6.45 -25.31
C GLY A 106 -0.81 -4.93 -25.28
N GLY A 107 -0.92 -4.34 -24.09
CA GLY A 107 -0.79 -2.90 -23.89
C GLY A 107 0.59 -2.41 -24.31
N VAL A 108 1.67 -3.07 -23.86
CA VAL A 108 3.04 -2.71 -24.23
C VAL A 108 3.27 -2.89 -25.72
N TYR A 109 2.72 -3.95 -26.32
CA TYR A 109 2.82 -4.18 -27.76
C TYR A 109 2.14 -3.08 -28.59
N LEU A 110 0.97 -2.60 -28.16
CA LEU A 110 0.17 -1.59 -28.88
C LEU A 110 0.62 -0.14 -28.62
N PHE A 111 0.97 0.18 -27.37
CA PHE A 111 1.19 1.56 -26.89
C PHE A 111 2.61 1.80 -26.34
N GLY A 112 3.51 0.82 -26.42
CA GLY A 112 4.86 0.92 -25.86
C GLY A 112 4.85 1.04 -24.33
N LEU A 113 5.72 1.88 -23.77
CA LEU A 113 5.83 2.04 -22.31
C LEU A 113 4.52 2.49 -21.64
N LEU A 114 3.74 3.35 -22.31
CA LEU A 114 2.41 3.79 -21.84
C LEU A 114 1.41 2.63 -21.75
N GLY A 115 1.66 1.56 -22.49
CA GLY A 115 0.91 0.31 -22.48
C GLY A 115 0.85 -0.40 -21.14
N ILE A 116 1.83 -0.18 -20.26
CA ILE A 116 1.83 -0.72 -18.89
C ILE A 116 0.65 -0.15 -18.07
N ILE A 117 0.26 1.09 -18.33
CA ILE A 117 -0.86 1.76 -17.66
C ILE A 117 -2.16 1.54 -18.45
N LEU A 118 -2.12 1.73 -19.76
CA LEU A 118 -3.29 1.66 -20.63
C LEU A 118 -3.86 0.24 -20.76
N GLY A 119 -3.00 -0.78 -20.79
CA GLY A 119 -3.41 -2.18 -20.93
C GLY A 119 -4.35 -2.64 -19.81
N PRO A 120 -3.93 -2.60 -18.54
CA PRO A 120 -4.78 -2.94 -17.39
C PRO A 120 -6.04 -2.06 -17.31
N LEU A 121 -5.93 -0.77 -17.65
CA LEU A 121 -7.07 0.14 -17.63
C LEU A 121 -8.18 -0.30 -18.60
N ILE A 122 -7.82 -0.58 -19.86
CA ILE A 122 -8.77 -1.03 -20.88
C ILE A 122 -9.38 -2.38 -20.49
N ALA A 123 -8.55 -3.32 -20.01
CA ALA A 123 -9.01 -4.63 -19.60
C ALA A 123 -9.95 -4.57 -18.38
N ALA A 124 -9.70 -3.67 -17.42
CA ALA A 124 -10.59 -3.44 -16.29
C ALA A 124 -11.96 -2.91 -16.73
N VAL A 125 -12.00 -1.95 -17.67
CA VAL A 125 -13.25 -1.44 -18.24
C VAL A 125 -14.00 -2.54 -18.97
N PHE A 126 -13.30 -3.35 -19.77
CA PHE A 126 -13.90 -4.47 -20.50
C PHE A 126 -14.54 -5.50 -19.56
N VAL A 127 -13.82 -5.95 -18.53
CA VAL A 127 -14.36 -6.88 -17.52
C VAL A 127 -15.56 -6.27 -16.82
N THR A 128 -15.47 -4.99 -16.44
CA THR A 128 -16.59 -4.29 -15.78
C THR A 128 -17.84 -4.26 -16.65
N LEU A 129 -17.69 -4.01 -17.96
CA LEU A 129 -18.80 -4.05 -18.91
C LEU A 129 -19.43 -5.44 -19.02
N ILE A 130 -18.62 -6.50 -19.07
CA ILE A 130 -19.10 -7.88 -19.08
C ILE A 130 -19.86 -8.20 -17.79
N THR A 131 -19.32 -7.83 -16.62
CA THR A 131 -19.99 -8.04 -15.33
C THR A 131 -21.34 -7.31 -15.24
N ILE A 132 -21.42 -6.08 -15.74
CA ILE A 132 -22.69 -5.34 -15.80
C ILE A 132 -23.69 -6.03 -16.75
N PHE A 133 -23.21 -6.56 -17.88
CA PHE A 133 -24.05 -7.25 -18.84
C PHE A 133 -24.57 -8.58 -18.30
N GLU A 134 -23.72 -9.38 -17.65
CA GLU A 134 -24.10 -10.63 -16.97
C GLU A 134 -25.13 -10.37 -15.87
N TYR A 135 -24.92 -9.34 -15.05
CA TYR A 135 -25.89 -8.93 -14.01
C TYR A 135 -27.26 -8.59 -14.59
N LYS A 136 -27.29 -7.92 -15.76
CA LYS A 136 -28.54 -7.57 -16.43
C LYS A 136 -29.25 -8.77 -17.08
N LEU A 137 -28.50 -9.81 -17.45
CA LEU A 137 -29.03 -11.00 -18.13
C LEU A 137 -29.56 -12.05 -17.14
N HIS A 138 -29.00 -12.10 -15.92
CA HIS A 138 -29.44 -12.98 -14.83
C HIS A 138 -29.68 -12.21 -13.52
N PRO A 139 -30.82 -11.52 -13.35
CA PRO A 139 -31.12 -10.76 -12.14
C PRO A 139 -31.43 -11.62 -10.89
N GLU A 140 -31.52 -12.94 -11.00
CA GLU A 140 -32.07 -13.82 -9.94
C GLU A 140 -31.03 -14.48 -9.02
N SER A 141 -29.72 -14.32 -9.25
CA SER A 141 -28.70 -15.09 -8.51
C SER A 141 -28.49 -14.65 -7.04
N GLU A 142 -29.13 -13.57 -6.58
CA GLU A 142 -29.12 -13.16 -5.16
C GLU A 142 -30.43 -13.42 -4.41
N MET A 143 -31.56 -13.68 -5.10
CA MET A 143 -32.83 -14.00 -4.39
C MET A 143 -32.83 -15.41 -3.78
N ASN A 144 -32.00 -16.33 -4.28
CA ASN A 144 -31.91 -17.70 -3.78
C ASN A 144 -31.04 -17.89 -2.52
N PHE A 145 -30.37 -16.85 -2.01
CA PHE A 145 -29.64 -16.93 -0.73
C PHE A 145 -30.43 -16.35 0.46
N SER A 146 -31.58 -15.69 0.20
CA SER A 146 -32.48 -15.16 1.22
C SER A 146 -33.77 -15.95 1.39
N GLU A 147 -34.03 -16.94 0.51
CA GLU A 147 -35.23 -17.78 0.52
C GLU A 147 -34.98 -19.24 0.93
N GLU A 148 -33.90 -19.51 1.66
CA GLU A 148 -33.75 -20.77 2.38
C GLU A 148 -34.05 -20.53 3.88
N PRO A 149 -35.32 -20.63 4.31
CA PRO A 149 -35.60 -21.24 5.60
C PRO A 149 -35.27 -22.74 5.43
N ASP A 150 -34.36 -23.30 6.22
CA ASP A 150 -34.68 -23.91 7.51
C ASP A 150 -33.43 -24.03 8.41
#